data_AF-G1QCB1-F1
#
_entry.id   AF-G1QCB1-F1
#
_cell.length_a   1.000
_cell.length_b   1.000
_cell.length_c   1.000
_cell.angle_alpha   90.00
_cell.angle_beta   90.00
_cell.angle_gamma   90.00
#
_symmetry.space_group_name_H-M   'P 1'
#
loop_
_entity.id
_entity.type
_entity.pdbx_description
1 polymer ?
#
loop_
_entity_poly.entity_id
_entity_poly.type
_entity_poly.pdbx_seq_one_letter_code
_entity_poly.pdbx_strand_id
1 'polypeptide(L)' 'PEEVEIKCPLNHIACPGARKCVHLSQLCDGVLDCSDGYDEGAQCR' A
#
# COMPACT_ATOMS: atom_id res chain seq x y z
N PRO A 1 0.10 -20.93 -4.95
CA PRO A 1 -0.32 -19.51 -4.87
C PRO A 1 0.07 -18.96 -3.50
N GLU A 2 1.33 -18.57 -3.34
CA GLU A 2 1.80 -17.97 -2.09
C GLU A 2 1.46 -16.49 -2.11
N GLU A 3 0.33 -16.14 -1.48
CA GLU A 3 0.12 -14.80 -0.97
C GLU A 3 1.24 -14.54 0.04
N VAL A 4 2.28 -13.83 -0.41
CA VAL A 4 3.39 -13.42 0.45
C VAL A 4 2.78 -12.51 1.50
N GLU A 5 2.61 -13.00 2.73
CA GLU A 5 2.30 -12.15 3.88
C GLU A 5 3.45 -11.15 4.06
N ILE A 6 3.32 -9.99 3.42
CA ILE A 6 4.29 -8.91 3.56
C ILE A 6 4.05 -8.30 4.93
N LYS A 7 4.91 -8.66 5.88
CA LYS A 7 4.97 -7.97 7.16
C LYS A 7 5.56 -6.59 6.96
N CYS A 8 4.69 -5.62 6.71
CA CYS A 8 5.05 -4.23 6.78
C CYS A 8 5.31 -3.83 8.24
N PRO A 9 6.23 -2.89 8.49
CA PRO A 9 6.45 -2.33 9.81
C PRO A 9 5.18 -1.64 10.34
N LEU A 10 5.17 -1.33 11.64
CA LEU A 10 4.09 -0.56 12.26
C LEU A 10 3.83 0.73 11.46
N ASN A 11 2.56 1.07 11.33
CA ASN A 11 2.05 2.20 10.55
C ASN A 11 2.35 2.14 9.05
N HIS A 12 2.56 0.95 8.48
CA HIS A 12 2.68 0.76 7.04
C HIS A 12 1.69 -0.29 6.54
N ILE A 13 1.26 -0.14 5.30
CA ILE A 13 0.41 -1.09 4.60
C ILE A 13 1.14 -1.67 3.39
N ALA A 14 0.82 -2.91 3.03
CA ALA A 14 1.39 -3.55 1.85
C ALA A 14 0.58 -3.17 0.61
N CYS A 15 1.26 -2.73 -0.45
CA CYS A 15 0.67 -2.59 -1.76
C CYS A 15 0.27 -3.98 -2.30
N PRO A 16 -0.98 -4.20 -2.73
CA PRO A 16 -1.38 -5.48 -3.29
C PRO A 16 -0.58 -5.80 -4.56
N GLY A 17 -0.20 -7.06 -4.71
CA GLY A 17 0.58 -7.52 -5.86
C GLY A 17 2.02 -7.00 -5.92
N ALA A 18 2.45 -6.18 -4.97
CA ALA A 18 3.79 -5.61 -4.93
C ALA A 18 4.48 -5.89 -3.59
N ARG A 19 5.80 -6.10 -3.61
CA ARG A 19 6.62 -6.16 -2.39
C ARG A 19 7.00 -4.78 -1.86
N LYS A 20 6.02 -3.88 -1.78
CA LYS A 20 6.20 -2.50 -1.33
C LYS A 20 5.30 -2.22 -0.14
N CYS A 21 5.87 -1.57 0.87
CA CYS A 21 5.12 -1.04 1.99
C CYS A 21 5.08 0.47 1.88
N VAL A 22 3.91 1.06 2.11
CA VAL A 22 3.71 2.52 2.15
C VAL A 22 3.25 2.91 3.54
N HIS A 23 3.65 4.10 4.01
CA HIS A 23 3.27 4.56 5.33
C HIS A 23 1.78 4.94 5.35
N LEU A 24 1.09 4.75 6.47
CA LEU A 24 -0.33 5.10 6.60
C LEU A 24 -0.61 6.59 6.35
N SER A 25 0.36 7.47 6.61
CA SER A 25 0.22 8.90 6.30
C SER A 25 0.31 9.22 4.81
N GLN A 26 0.82 8.27 4.02
CA GLN A 26 0.89 8.37 2.56
C GLN A 26 -0.29 7.65 1.90
N LEU A 27 -1.23 7.13 2.70
CA LEU A 27 -2.47 6.61 2.16
C LEU A 27 -3.40 7.79 1.91
N CYS A 28 -3.93 7.91 0.69
CA CYS A 28 -4.86 8.97 0.31
C CYS A 28 -4.26 10.38 0.48
N ASP A 29 -2.95 10.52 0.24
CA ASP A 29 -2.23 11.78 0.35
C ASP A 29 -2.15 12.54 -0.99
N GLY A 30 -2.67 11.96 -2.06
CA GLY A 30 -2.66 12.50 -3.42
C GLY A 30 -1.39 12.16 -4.23
N VAL A 31 -0.50 11.32 -3.70
CA VAL A 31 0.73 10.87 -4.34
C VAL A 31 0.65 9.37 -4.61
N LEU A 32 0.92 8.95 -5.84
CA LEU A 32 0.99 7.53 -6.18
C LEU A 32 2.29 6.89 -5.67
N ASP A 33 2.23 6.28 -4.49
CA ASP A 33 3.30 5.47 -3.94
C ASP A 33 3.22 4.00 -4.35
N CYS A 34 2.06 3.37 -4.41
CA CYS A 34 1.97 2.01 -4.92
C CYS A 34 2.04 1.99 -6.45
N SER A 35 2.68 0.97 -7.01
CA SER A 35 2.85 0.84 -8.47
C SER A 35 1.52 0.68 -9.23
N ASP A 36 0.50 0.18 -8.55
CA ASP A 36 -0.87 0.03 -9.03
C ASP A 36 -1.78 1.20 -8.61
N GLY A 37 -1.23 2.17 -7.85
CA GLY A 37 -1.97 3.27 -7.26
C GLY A 37 -3.00 2.84 -6.22
N TYR A 38 -2.81 1.67 -5.61
CA TYR A 38 -3.69 1.18 -4.55
C TYR A 38 -3.83 2.20 -3.41
N ASP A 39 -2.72 2.73 -2.91
CA ASP A 39 -2.69 3.76 -1.89
C ASP A 39 -3.57 4.99 -2.19
N GLU A 40 -3.81 5.32 -3.46
CA GLU A 40 -4.67 6.43 -3.94
C GLU A 40 -5.95 5.94 -4.65
N GLY A 41 -6.27 4.66 -4.50
CA GLY A 41 -7.34 3.99 -5.23
C GLY A 41 -8.72 4.18 -4.61
N ALA A 42 -9.67 3.34 -5.04
CA ALA A 42 -11.08 3.43 -4.63
C ALA A 42 -11.34 3.20 -3.13
N GLN A 43 -10.34 2.76 -2.35
CA GLN A 43 -10.44 2.68 -0.88
C GLN A 43 -10.20 3.99 -0.15
N CYS A 44 -9.69 5.02 -0.84
CA CYS A 44 -9.68 6.38 -0.34
C CYS A 44 -11.09 6.95 -0.40
N ARG A 45 -11.84 6.80 0.69
CA ARG A 45 -13.22 7.28 0.83
C ARG A 45 -13.45 7.97 2.16
#